data_AF-A0A507DI00-F1
#
_entry.id   AF-A0A507DI00-F1
#
_cell.length_a   1.000
_cell.length_b   1.000
_cell.length_c   1.000
_cell.angle_alpha   90.00
_cell.angle_beta   90.00
_cell.angle_gamma   90.00
#
_symmetry.space_group_name_H-M   'P 1'
#
loop_
_entity.id
_entity.type
_entity.pdbx_description
1 polymer ?
#
loop_
_entity_poly.entity_id
_entity_poly.type
_entity_poly.pdbx_seq_one_letter_code
_entity_poly.pdbx_strand_id
1 'polypeptide(L)'
;MTEIHSKPPRDVIGYSQTPPNPKWPNGAKLAVSFVINYEEGGENTPYNGDAHTEVFLAETTGGTPRQVRDMNMESLYEYGSRAGVWRLMRMFNQRNMRYTCYAVGKAVEMHPEVIAAMHKDGNEIASHCYRWIDYNSLDEQSTREHVRMSVEAIEKACGDLPVGFYCGRVGPSTRKCIFEEYKSMGIELLYDADSYSDDLPFWMDMDGEGLLIVPYTLDQNDMKFCVPPGFSAPDGFFLYLKDAFDVLLEEGRNGSPKMMSIGLHCRLAGRPGRAAALARFLDYVKSQLDVWVTTRKDIARHWKKTYPWKGTASDSNRITVANVVQLCTCRNVGVHVRVSPSLAQNINPVLGRPSSSFIDNDKEDHLTIMSITDYNGGALVAMKGKNCVAIAADRRFGIQALTLGTDFQKIFQINDKLFIGFSGLATDVQTLSQRLRFAVNMYKLREERDIKPKTFAHLVSSTLYGKRFGPWFTEPIVAGLEPDGTPFICSTDLIGCINFAKDFVVTGTASNQLYGMCESLWEPDLEPEDLFEVISQALLNAVDRDAISGWGAVVHIITADSVTTRTLKGRMD
;
A
#
# COMPACT_ATOMS: atom_id res chain seq x y z
N MET A 1 9.30 25.48 36.93
CA MET A 1 7.97 25.13 36.42
C MET A 1 7.92 25.63 34.99
N THR A 2 8.08 24.71 34.04
CA THR A 2 8.04 24.98 32.60
C THR A 2 6.65 25.48 32.24
N GLU A 3 6.57 26.56 31.47
CA GLU A 3 5.33 27.07 30.89
C GLU A 3 4.63 25.92 30.15
N ILE A 4 3.49 25.49 30.66
CA ILE A 4 2.60 24.62 29.92
C ILE A 4 2.02 25.51 28.82
N HIS A 5 2.55 25.39 27.60
CA HIS A 5 1.95 26.01 26.43
C HIS A 5 0.45 25.66 26.43
N SER A 6 -0.42 26.67 26.48
CA SER A 6 -1.87 26.51 26.58
C SER A 6 -2.48 25.78 25.37
N LYS A 7 -1.71 25.62 24.28
CA LYS A 7 -2.10 24.92 23.05
C LYS A 7 -0.96 23.97 22.62
N PRO A 8 -1.23 22.67 22.42
CA PRO A 8 -0.22 21.75 21.91
C PRO A 8 0.21 22.14 20.49
N PRO A 9 1.48 21.89 20.10
CA PRO A 9 2.03 22.32 18.80
C PRO A 9 1.48 21.56 17.59
N ARG A 10 0.59 20.59 17.82
CA ARG A 10 -0.03 19.74 16.78
C ARG A 10 -1.51 19.59 17.06
N ASP A 11 -2.31 19.70 16.00
CA ASP A 11 -3.71 19.28 16.02
C ASP A 11 -3.80 17.84 15.49
N VAL A 12 -4.03 16.88 16.39
CA VAL A 12 -4.25 15.47 16.05
C VAL A 12 -5.73 15.10 15.99
N ILE A 13 -6.62 16.07 16.21
CA ILE A 13 -8.08 15.86 16.23
C ILE A 13 -8.67 16.26 14.89
N GLY A 14 -8.25 17.41 14.34
CA GLY A 14 -8.80 17.95 13.10
C GLY A 14 -10.32 18.06 13.15
N TYR A 15 -11.00 17.57 12.12
CA TYR A 15 -12.47 17.53 12.09
C TYR A 15 -13.12 16.40 12.90
N SER A 16 -12.35 15.45 13.41
CA SER A 16 -12.86 14.25 14.08
C SER A 16 -13.92 13.52 13.23
N GLN A 17 -14.95 12.96 13.87
CA GLN A 17 -16.02 12.20 13.20
C GLN A 17 -17.01 13.07 12.41
N THR A 18 -16.87 14.39 12.45
CA THR A 18 -17.84 15.33 11.88
C THR A 18 -17.19 16.31 10.89
N PRO A 19 -16.62 15.82 9.77
CA PRO A 19 -16.07 16.70 8.73
C PRO A 19 -17.16 17.58 8.12
N PRO A 20 -16.85 18.86 7.81
CA PRO A 20 -17.79 19.75 7.15
C PRO A 20 -18.09 19.25 5.73
N ASN A 21 -19.35 19.31 5.31
CA ASN A 21 -19.70 19.03 3.92
C ASN A 21 -19.15 20.15 3.02
N PRO A 22 -18.21 19.88 2.12
CA PRO A 22 -17.52 20.93 1.39
C PRO A 22 -18.41 21.68 0.41
N LYS A 23 -19.62 21.17 0.10
CA LYS A 23 -20.57 21.74 -0.87
C LYS A 23 -19.90 22.03 -2.22
N TRP A 24 -19.15 21.06 -2.73
CA TRP A 24 -18.45 21.23 -4.00
C TRP A 24 -19.41 21.69 -5.12
N PRO A 25 -18.92 22.52 -6.07
CA PRO A 25 -19.74 23.03 -7.16
C PRO A 25 -20.52 21.93 -7.87
N ASN A 26 -21.74 22.26 -8.32
CA ASN A 26 -22.66 21.36 -9.03
C ASN A 26 -23.01 20.06 -8.26
N GLY A 27 -22.80 20.03 -6.94
CA GLY A 27 -23.10 18.86 -6.12
C GLY A 27 -22.11 17.71 -6.30
N ALA A 28 -20.90 18.00 -6.80
CA ALA A 28 -19.84 17.01 -6.97
C ALA A 28 -19.55 16.26 -5.66
N LYS A 29 -19.33 14.96 -5.80
CA LYS A 29 -19.08 14.01 -4.70
C LYS A 29 -17.60 13.89 -4.37
N LEU A 30 -16.74 14.30 -5.29
CA LEU A 30 -15.30 14.34 -5.11
C LEU A 30 -14.70 15.53 -5.87
N ALA A 31 -13.81 16.28 -5.24
CA ALA A 31 -12.94 17.24 -5.92
C ALA A 31 -11.58 16.60 -6.21
N VAL A 32 -11.16 16.55 -7.48
CA VAL A 32 -9.89 15.95 -7.88
C VAL A 32 -8.91 17.04 -8.32
N SER A 33 -7.77 17.11 -7.64
CA SER A 33 -6.69 18.08 -7.86
C SER A 33 -5.44 17.37 -8.36
N PHE A 34 -5.21 17.39 -9.67
CA PHE A 34 -3.93 16.97 -10.24
C PHE A 34 -2.85 18.04 -10.02
N VAL A 35 -1.66 17.60 -9.61
CA VAL A 35 -0.51 18.47 -9.36
C VAL A 35 0.66 18.00 -10.21
N ILE A 36 1.18 18.87 -11.08
CA ILE A 36 2.40 18.64 -11.83
C ILE A 36 3.53 19.44 -11.16
N ASN A 37 4.52 18.74 -10.62
CA ASN A 37 5.72 19.35 -10.07
C ASN A 37 6.68 19.63 -11.23
N TYR A 38 7.13 20.90 -11.32
CA TYR A 38 8.12 21.37 -12.28
C TYR A 38 9.35 21.83 -11.52
N GLU A 39 10.30 20.90 -11.38
CA GLU A 39 11.46 21.03 -10.50
C GLU A 39 12.76 20.94 -11.29
N GLU A 40 12.69 20.42 -12.52
CA GLU A 40 13.80 20.12 -13.41
C GLU A 40 14.60 21.39 -13.77
N GLY A 41 15.78 21.50 -13.16
CA GLY A 41 16.67 22.63 -13.22
C GLY A 41 16.91 23.32 -11.87
N GLY A 42 16.01 23.13 -10.91
CA GLY A 42 16.07 23.73 -9.58
C GLY A 42 16.60 22.79 -8.49
N GLU A 43 16.87 21.52 -8.82
CA GLU A 43 17.43 20.49 -7.92
C GLU A 43 18.88 20.76 -7.51
N ASN A 44 19.40 19.91 -6.61
CA ASN A 44 20.80 19.98 -6.17
C ASN A 44 21.78 19.67 -7.31
N THR A 45 22.67 20.60 -7.60
CA THR A 45 23.85 20.36 -8.45
C THR A 45 24.95 21.35 -8.12
N PRO A 46 26.24 20.95 -8.16
CA PRO A 46 27.35 21.90 -8.07
C PRO A 46 27.27 23.05 -9.08
N TYR A 47 26.58 22.88 -10.21
CA TYR A 47 26.33 23.97 -11.16
C TYR A 47 25.46 25.10 -10.58
N ASN A 48 24.47 24.75 -9.76
CA ASN A 48 23.61 25.70 -9.06
C ASN A 48 24.26 26.26 -7.79
N GLY A 49 25.53 25.92 -7.52
CA GLY A 49 26.27 26.34 -6.34
C GLY A 49 26.06 25.45 -5.11
N ASP A 50 25.43 24.29 -5.26
CA ASP A 50 25.19 23.38 -4.14
C ASP A 50 26.42 22.53 -3.82
N ALA A 51 26.56 22.11 -2.55
CA ALA A 51 27.70 21.32 -2.11
C ALA A 51 27.75 19.90 -2.73
N HIS A 52 26.63 19.40 -3.25
CA HIS A 52 26.54 18.07 -3.81
C HIS A 52 25.48 17.95 -4.91
N THR A 53 25.49 16.82 -5.62
CA THR A 53 24.49 16.43 -6.61
C THR A 53 23.19 15.97 -5.98
N GLU A 54 22.11 16.04 -6.76
CA GLU A 54 20.83 15.44 -6.41
C GLU A 54 20.93 13.92 -6.30
N VAL A 55 20.10 13.35 -5.42
CA VAL A 55 19.96 11.91 -5.19
C VAL A 55 18.51 11.48 -5.05
N PHE A 56 17.59 12.44 -4.88
CA PHE A 56 16.19 12.19 -4.64
C PHE A 56 15.39 12.14 -5.96
N LEU A 57 14.30 11.36 -5.94
CA LEU A 57 13.38 11.15 -7.07
C LEU A 57 14.10 10.85 -8.40
N ALA A 58 15.05 9.92 -8.33
CA ALA A 58 15.81 9.41 -9.45
C ALA A 58 15.44 7.96 -9.77
N GLU A 59 15.66 7.56 -11.02
CA GLU A 59 15.48 6.19 -11.54
C GLU A 59 16.39 5.20 -10.80
N THR A 60 17.57 5.67 -10.39
CA THR A 60 18.49 4.92 -9.52
C THR A 60 18.25 5.31 -8.07
N THR A 61 17.44 4.51 -7.37
CA THR A 61 17.11 4.75 -5.96
C THR A 61 18.32 4.54 -5.05
N GLY A 62 18.50 5.39 -4.03
CA GLY A 62 19.56 5.21 -3.02
C GLY A 62 20.95 5.69 -3.45
N GLY A 63 21.02 6.63 -4.40
CA GLY A 63 22.29 7.23 -4.81
C GLY A 63 23.00 7.99 -3.68
N THR A 64 24.34 8.03 -3.72
CA THR A 64 25.17 8.81 -2.80
C THR A 64 25.48 10.18 -3.39
N PRO A 65 25.35 11.29 -2.64
CA PRO A 65 25.66 12.62 -3.14
C PRO A 65 27.14 12.75 -3.53
N ARG A 66 27.42 13.46 -4.63
CA ARG A 66 28.79 13.71 -5.14
C ARG A 66 29.10 15.19 -5.14
N GLN A 67 30.35 15.57 -4.88
CA GLN A 67 30.81 16.97 -4.90
C GLN A 67 31.15 17.49 -6.31
N VAL A 68 31.02 16.64 -7.33
CA VAL A 68 31.18 16.98 -8.75
C VAL A 68 29.85 16.74 -9.45
N ARG A 69 29.63 17.37 -10.61
CA ARG A 69 28.42 17.15 -11.41
C ARG A 69 28.21 15.67 -11.71
N ASP A 70 26.95 15.23 -11.66
CA ASP A 70 26.53 13.88 -12.04
C ASP A 70 25.73 13.95 -13.34
N MET A 71 26.41 13.67 -14.45
CA MET A 71 25.81 13.74 -15.79
C MET A 71 24.61 12.79 -15.97
N ASN A 72 24.57 11.66 -15.25
CA ASN A 72 23.44 10.74 -15.32
C ASN A 72 22.23 11.30 -14.57
N MET A 73 22.45 11.94 -13.42
CA MET A 73 21.38 12.60 -12.67
C MET A 73 20.85 13.81 -13.43
N GLU A 74 21.72 14.66 -13.93
CA GLU A 74 21.33 15.86 -14.69
C GLU A 74 20.54 15.49 -15.95
N SER A 75 21.04 14.54 -16.77
CA SER A 75 20.31 14.09 -17.97
C SER A 75 18.98 13.40 -17.67
N LEU A 76 18.84 12.81 -16.48
CA LEU A 76 17.57 12.27 -16.00
C LEU A 76 16.56 13.38 -15.69
N TYR A 77 16.99 14.43 -14.98
CA TYR A 77 16.15 15.61 -14.72
C TYR A 77 15.81 16.34 -16.03
N GLU A 78 16.77 16.50 -16.94
CA GLU A 78 16.55 17.06 -18.27
C GLU A 78 15.44 16.34 -19.05
N TYR A 79 15.22 15.04 -18.84
CA TYR A 79 14.10 14.34 -19.47
C TYR A 79 12.74 14.98 -19.14
N GLY A 80 12.55 15.40 -17.89
CA GLY A 80 11.30 16.01 -17.43
C GLY A 80 11.02 17.32 -18.16
N SER A 81 11.98 18.24 -18.19
CA SER A 81 11.83 19.55 -18.85
C SER A 81 11.82 19.47 -20.39
N ARG A 82 12.53 18.49 -20.98
CA ARG A 82 12.64 18.36 -22.44
C ARG A 82 11.52 17.57 -23.09
N ALA A 83 10.99 16.55 -22.41
CA ALA A 83 10.06 15.59 -23.03
C ALA A 83 8.86 15.24 -22.14
N GLY A 84 9.09 15.02 -20.84
CA GLY A 84 8.07 14.58 -19.90
C GLY A 84 6.94 15.60 -19.74
N VAL A 85 7.29 16.86 -19.51
CA VAL A 85 6.33 17.97 -19.31
C VAL A 85 5.36 18.11 -20.47
N TRP A 86 5.88 18.13 -21.71
CA TRP A 86 5.04 18.27 -22.91
C TRP A 86 4.11 17.09 -23.12
N ARG A 87 4.51 15.87 -22.70
CA ARG A 87 3.64 14.69 -22.75
C ARG A 87 2.48 14.84 -21.76
N LEU A 88 2.78 15.23 -20.52
CA LEU A 88 1.75 15.45 -19.51
C LEU A 88 0.77 16.54 -19.95
N MET A 89 1.27 17.71 -20.38
CA MET A 89 0.43 18.80 -20.89
C MET A 89 -0.54 18.34 -21.98
N ARG A 90 -0.04 17.60 -23.00
CA ARG A 90 -0.92 17.04 -24.04
C ARG A 90 -1.99 16.09 -23.48
N MET A 91 -1.65 15.24 -22.51
CA MET A 91 -2.60 14.30 -21.91
C MET A 91 -3.76 14.99 -21.19
N PHE A 92 -3.45 16.06 -20.45
CA PHE A 92 -4.45 16.88 -19.75
C PHE A 92 -5.28 17.72 -20.73
N ASN A 93 -4.63 18.39 -21.70
CA ASN A 93 -5.31 19.24 -22.70
C ASN A 93 -6.28 18.43 -23.56
N GLN A 94 -5.89 17.23 -24.03
CA GLN A 94 -6.76 16.32 -24.79
C GLN A 94 -8.03 15.94 -24.03
N ARG A 95 -8.01 16.01 -22.70
CA ARG A 95 -9.14 15.66 -21.83
C ARG A 95 -9.88 16.87 -21.29
N ASN A 96 -9.40 18.09 -21.58
CA ASN A 96 -9.90 19.34 -21.00
C ASN A 96 -9.90 19.31 -19.46
N MET A 97 -8.84 18.76 -18.88
CA MET A 97 -8.66 18.67 -17.43
C MET A 97 -7.64 19.70 -16.98
N ARG A 98 -8.02 20.57 -16.05
CA ARG A 98 -7.12 21.55 -15.44
C ARG A 98 -6.33 20.90 -14.31
N TYR A 99 -5.13 21.41 -14.08
CA TYR A 99 -4.24 21.00 -12.99
C TYR A 99 -3.55 22.22 -12.35
N THR A 100 -2.87 21.99 -11.24
CA THR A 100 -1.98 22.97 -10.61
C THR A 100 -0.53 22.58 -10.86
N CYS A 101 0.28 23.53 -11.33
CA CYS A 101 1.73 23.37 -11.42
C CYS A 101 2.38 23.85 -10.12
N TYR A 102 3.18 23.01 -9.50
CA TYR A 102 4.10 23.40 -8.43
C TYR A 102 5.45 23.72 -9.06
N ALA A 103 5.71 25.02 -9.23
CA ALA A 103 6.82 25.51 -10.04
C ALA A 103 7.97 26.00 -9.15
N VAL A 104 9.13 25.36 -9.28
CA VAL A 104 10.37 25.76 -8.59
C VAL A 104 10.97 26.95 -9.33
N GLY A 105 11.16 28.08 -8.64
CA GLY A 105 11.57 29.35 -9.26
C GLY A 105 12.81 29.24 -10.16
N LYS A 106 13.83 28.47 -9.74
CA LYS A 106 15.03 28.27 -10.56
C LYS A 106 14.75 27.48 -11.85
N ALA A 107 13.86 26.48 -11.80
CA ALA A 107 13.43 25.76 -12.99
C ALA A 107 12.59 26.66 -13.92
N VAL A 108 11.80 27.58 -13.35
CA VAL A 108 11.04 28.60 -14.09
C VAL A 108 12.00 29.53 -14.85
N GLU A 109 13.05 30.03 -14.21
CA GLU A 109 14.04 30.90 -14.87
C GLU A 109 14.71 30.24 -16.08
N MET A 110 14.97 28.93 -16.00
CA MET A 110 15.66 28.21 -17.06
C MET A 110 14.76 27.84 -18.24
N HIS A 111 13.44 27.78 -18.04
CA HIS A 111 12.50 27.43 -19.11
C HIS A 111 11.13 28.11 -18.91
N PRO A 112 11.08 29.46 -18.97
CA PRO A 112 9.87 30.21 -18.69
C PRO A 112 8.74 29.91 -19.69
N GLU A 113 9.05 29.48 -20.91
CA GLU A 113 8.08 29.16 -21.95
C GLU A 113 7.13 28.01 -21.54
N VAL A 114 7.60 27.04 -20.76
CA VAL A 114 6.76 25.96 -20.23
C VAL A 114 5.70 26.52 -19.29
N ILE A 115 6.09 27.43 -18.40
CA ILE A 115 5.20 28.04 -17.41
C ILE A 115 4.18 28.94 -18.09
N ALA A 116 4.63 29.76 -19.05
CA ALA A 116 3.75 30.56 -19.90
C ALA A 116 2.74 29.69 -20.65
N ALA A 117 3.16 28.52 -21.17
CA ALA A 117 2.29 27.61 -21.87
C ALA A 117 1.25 26.95 -20.93
N MET A 118 1.67 26.45 -19.77
CA MET A 118 0.74 25.89 -18.77
C MET A 118 -0.29 26.92 -18.31
N HIS A 119 0.16 28.16 -18.07
CA HIS A 119 -0.71 29.27 -17.67
C HIS A 119 -1.71 29.65 -18.76
N LYS A 120 -1.25 29.74 -20.01
CA LYS A 120 -2.10 30.02 -21.18
C LYS A 120 -3.20 28.97 -21.38
N ASP A 121 -2.93 27.72 -21.02
CA ASP A 121 -3.92 26.62 -21.04
C ASP A 121 -4.91 26.68 -19.86
N GLY A 122 -4.83 27.71 -19.01
CA GLY A 122 -5.75 27.95 -17.89
C GLY A 122 -5.42 27.19 -16.61
N ASN A 123 -4.22 26.60 -16.53
CA ASN A 123 -3.75 25.91 -15.34
C ASN A 123 -3.22 26.91 -14.30
N GLU A 124 -3.28 26.51 -13.02
CA GLU A 124 -2.70 27.31 -11.95
C GLU A 124 -1.17 27.14 -11.92
N ILE A 125 -0.44 28.22 -11.70
CA ILE A 125 0.99 28.19 -11.34
C ILE A 125 1.11 28.60 -9.87
N ALA A 126 1.46 27.64 -9.01
CA ALA A 126 1.72 27.85 -7.59
C ALA A 126 3.22 27.75 -7.33
N SER A 127 3.70 28.43 -6.30
CA SER A 127 5.12 28.45 -5.95
C SER A 127 5.53 27.12 -5.31
N HIS A 128 6.66 26.58 -5.78
CA HIS A 128 7.35 25.45 -5.16
C HIS A 128 8.71 25.85 -4.58
N CYS A 129 8.75 27.01 -3.89
CA CYS A 129 9.96 27.73 -3.50
C CYS A 129 10.87 28.11 -4.70
N TYR A 130 12.02 28.75 -4.45
CA TYR A 130 12.97 29.08 -5.52
C TYR A 130 13.89 27.91 -5.89
N ARG A 131 14.31 27.11 -4.91
CA ARG A 131 15.14 25.91 -5.10
C ARG A 131 14.41 24.66 -4.63
N TRP A 132 14.66 23.53 -5.29
CA TRP A 132 14.17 22.22 -4.86
C TRP A 132 15.23 21.54 -3.97
N ILE A 133 15.30 21.98 -2.72
CA ILE A 133 16.25 21.50 -1.70
C ILE A 133 15.54 21.24 -0.36
N ASP A 134 16.26 20.80 0.66
CA ASP A 134 15.73 20.61 2.02
C ASP A 134 15.78 21.92 2.83
N TYR A 135 14.63 22.57 3.01
CA TYR A 135 14.52 23.84 3.75
C TYR A 135 14.64 23.67 5.26
N ASN A 136 14.66 22.43 5.78
CA ASN A 136 15.01 22.20 7.18
C ASN A 136 16.45 22.63 7.51
N SER A 137 17.31 22.70 6.50
CA SER A 137 18.71 23.12 6.66
C SER A 137 18.95 24.62 6.45
N LEU A 138 17.94 25.37 6.01
CA LEU A 138 18.06 26.80 5.68
C LEU A 138 17.69 27.66 6.88
N ASP A 139 18.37 28.80 7.01
CA ASP A 139 17.95 29.85 7.95
C ASP A 139 16.71 30.60 7.44
N GLU A 140 16.05 31.35 8.33
CA GLU A 140 14.82 32.08 8.00
C GLU A 140 15.04 33.17 6.93
N GLN A 141 16.19 33.83 6.92
CA GLN A 141 16.47 34.90 5.97
C GLN A 141 16.64 34.32 4.56
N SER A 142 17.43 33.25 4.43
CA SER A 142 17.59 32.49 3.18
C SER A 142 16.26 31.95 2.68
N THR A 143 15.41 31.45 3.59
CA THR A 143 14.06 30.97 3.25
C THR A 143 13.19 32.09 2.68
N ARG A 144 13.15 33.26 3.33
CA ARG A 144 12.39 34.43 2.86
C ARG A 144 12.89 34.93 1.51
N GLU A 145 14.20 34.96 1.31
CA GLU A 145 14.79 35.34 0.03
C GLU A 145 14.37 34.40 -1.09
N HIS A 146 14.44 33.08 -0.85
CA HIS A 146 13.94 32.08 -1.80
C HIS A 146 12.43 32.21 -2.06
N VAL A 147 11.64 32.69 -1.11
CA VAL A 147 10.22 32.98 -1.36
C VAL A 147 10.08 34.14 -2.34
N ARG A 148 10.77 35.26 -2.13
CA ARG A 148 10.74 36.42 -3.04
C ARG A 148 11.18 36.07 -4.46
N MET A 149 12.32 35.39 -4.58
CA MET A 149 12.87 34.98 -5.87
C MET A 149 11.93 34.05 -6.64
N SER A 150 11.23 33.15 -5.93
CA SER A 150 10.24 32.27 -6.55
C SER A 150 9.05 33.04 -7.13
N VAL A 151 8.53 34.01 -6.36
CA VAL A 151 7.43 34.89 -6.78
C VAL A 151 7.83 35.70 -8.01
N GLU A 152 9.01 36.34 -7.99
CA GLU A 152 9.51 37.14 -9.10
C GLU A 152 9.70 36.29 -10.37
N ALA A 153 10.28 35.09 -10.25
CA ALA A 153 10.49 34.19 -11.39
C ALA A 153 9.16 33.78 -12.04
N ILE A 154 8.15 33.44 -11.23
CA ILE A 154 6.83 33.05 -11.73
C ILE A 154 6.11 34.23 -12.37
N GLU A 155 6.07 35.39 -11.70
CA GLU A 155 5.43 36.61 -12.23
C GLU A 155 6.06 37.01 -13.58
N LYS A 156 7.39 36.96 -13.69
CA LYS A 156 8.08 37.26 -14.94
C LYS A 156 7.75 36.27 -16.06
N ALA A 157 7.49 34.99 -15.73
CA ALA A 157 7.21 33.96 -16.73
C ALA A 157 5.77 33.98 -17.26
N CYS A 158 4.77 34.27 -16.42
CA CYS A 158 3.36 34.20 -16.83
C CYS A 158 2.53 35.47 -16.57
N GLY A 159 3.06 36.47 -15.87
CA GLY A 159 2.39 37.74 -15.57
C GLY A 159 1.46 37.71 -14.35
N ASP A 160 1.15 36.52 -13.82
CA ASP A 160 0.32 36.35 -12.63
C ASP A 160 1.20 36.06 -11.40
N LEU A 161 0.84 36.63 -10.25
CA LEU A 161 1.46 36.29 -8.97
C LEU A 161 1.00 34.89 -8.52
N PRO A 162 1.90 34.01 -8.04
CA PRO A 162 1.50 32.75 -7.43
C PRO A 162 0.75 33.05 -6.14
N VAL A 163 -0.42 32.42 -5.96
CA VAL A 163 -1.29 32.62 -4.78
C VAL A 163 -1.42 31.35 -3.92
N GLY A 164 -0.71 30.29 -4.31
CA GLY A 164 -0.64 29.03 -3.61
C GLY A 164 0.82 28.64 -3.40
N PHE A 165 1.09 27.92 -2.31
CA PHE A 165 2.45 27.53 -1.96
C PHE A 165 2.55 26.06 -1.53
N TYR A 166 3.66 25.43 -1.90
CA TYR A 166 4.10 24.13 -1.40
C TYR A 166 5.63 24.07 -1.37
N CYS A 167 6.26 23.70 -0.26
CA CYS A 167 7.71 23.52 -0.17
C CYS A 167 8.12 22.05 -0.29
N GLY A 168 7.28 21.14 0.18
CA GLY A 168 7.57 19.72 0.36
C GLY A 168 8.48 19.44 1.55
N ARG A 169 9.78 19.75 1.40
CA ARG A 169 10.80 19.48 2.42
C ARG A 169 10.98 20.70 3.34
N VAL A 170 10.06 20.82 4.29
CA VAL A 170 9.97 21.96 5.23
C VAL A 170 10.80 21.76 6.51
N GLY A 171 11.31 22.86 7.04
CA GLY A 171 11.75 22.99 8.43
C GLY A 171 10.66 23.62 9.34
N PRO A 172 10.91 23.71 10.65
CA PRO A 172 9.94 24.23 11.63
C PRO A 172 9.49 25.68 11.35
N SER A 173 10.37 26.52 10.81
CA SER A 173 10.09 27.93 10.52
C SER A 173 9.61 28.19 9.10
N THR A 174 9.68 27.21 8.19
CA THR A 174 9.47 27.42 6.75
C THR A 174 8.10 28.03 6.47
N ARG A 175 7.02 27.42 6.99
CA ARG A 175 5.64 27.94 6.81
C ARG A 175 5.47 29.36 7.33
N LYS A 176 5.99 29.65 8.52
CA LYS A 176 5.93 30.99 9.11
C LYS A 176 6.62 32.00 8.20
N CYS A 177 7.82 31.68 7.73
CA CYS A 177 8.59 32.54 6.82
C CYS A 177 7.81 32.83 5.53
N ILE A 178 7.22 31.80 4.92
CA ILE A 178 6.41 31.95 3.70
C ILE A 178 5.21 32.86 3.97
N PHE A 179 4.44 32.57 5.01
CA PHE A 179 3.24 33.34 5.34
C PHE A 179 3.54 34.83 5.57
N GLU A 180 4.55 35.13 6.38
CA GLU A 180 4.97 36.50 6.67
C GLU A 180 5.57 37.20 5.45
N GLU A 181 6.30 36.49 4.58
CA GLU A 181 6.89 37.08 3.39
C GLU A 181 5.85 37.40 2.32
N TYR A 182 4.89 36.51 2.08
CA TYR A 182 3.76 36.83 1.19
C TYR A 182 3.02 38.08 1.66
N LYS A 183 2.83 38.20 2.98
CA LYS A 183 2.22 39.38 3.60
C LYS A 183 3.08 40.64 3.44
N SER A 184 4.40 40.56 3.62
CA SER A 184 5.30 41.71 3.45
C SER A 184 5.29 42.24 2.01
N MET A 185 5.12 41.35 1.02
CA MET A 185 4.99 41.68 -0.40
C MET A 185 3.58 42.16 -0.79
N GLY A 186 2.60 42.11 0.12
CA GLY A 186 1.22 42.49 -0.17
C GLY A 186 0.47 41.51 -1.08
N ILE A 187 0.93 40.25 -1.15
CA ILE A 187 0.36 39.21 -2.00
C ILE A 187 -0.59 38.35 -1.17
N GLU A 188 -1.83 38.16 -1.65
CA GLU A 188 -2.75 37.25 -0.98
C GLU A 188 -2.32 35.79 -1.17
N LEU A 189 -1.86 35.17 -0.08
CA LEU A 189 -1.68 33.72 -0.03
C LEU A 189 -3.04 33.04 0.20
N LEU A 190 -3.58 32.40 -0.85
CA LEU A 190 -4.86 31.70 -0.79
C LEU A 190 -4.76 30.38 -0.04
N TYR A 191 -3.65 29.66 -0.17
CA TYR A 191 -3.43 28.41 0.55
C TYR A 191 -1.96 28.02 0.68
N ASP A 192 -1.69 27.20 1.69
CA ASP A 192 -0.48 26.41 1.89
C ASP A 192 -0.83 24.92 1.75
N ALA A 193 0.06 24.12 1.13
CA ALA A 193 -0.17 22.70 0.91
C ALA A 193 0.86 21.78 1.60
N ASP A 194 1.70 22.30 2.50
CA ASP A 194 2.71 21.54 3.26
C ASP A 194 2.09 20.75 4.43
N SER A 195 0.95 20.09 4.17
CA SER A 195 0.29 19.20 5.12
C SER A 195 -0.26 17.98 4.38
N TYR A 196 -0.25 16.84 5.07
CA TYR A 196 -0.71 15.55 4.57
C TYR A 196 -1.76 14.93 5.52
N SER A 197 -2.42 15.77 6.32
CA SER A 197 -3.12 15.35 7.54
C SER A 197 -4.64 15.27 7.42
N ASP A 198 -5.23 15.52 6.26
CA ASP A 198 -6.69 15.53 6.09
C ASP A 198 -7.09 15.33 4.62
N ASP A 199 -8.33 14.90 4.38
CA ASP A 199 -8.96 14.77 3.06
C ASP A 199 -9.76 16.01 2.66
N LEU A 200 -9.75 17.05 3.50
CA LEU A 200 -10.40 18.34 3.29
C LEU A 200 -9.47 19.51 3.62
N PRO A 201 -9.66 20.68 2.97
CA PRO A 201 -9.03 21.91 3.42
C PRO A 201 -9.43 22.28 4.86
N PHE A 202 -8.54 22.95 5.58
CA PHE A 202 -8.80 23.43 6.95
C PHE A 202 -8.00 24.68 7.26
N TRP A 203 -8.45 25.47 8.23
CA TRP A 203 -7.75 26.68 8.63
C TRP A 203 -6.71 26.40 9.72
N MET A 204 -5.50 26.92 9.51
CA MET A 204 -4.45 27.00 10.51
C MET A 204 -4.36 28.43 11.04
N ASP A 205 -4.23 28.56 12.36
CA ASP A 205 -4.04 29.83 13.03
C ASP A 205 -2.56 30.24 13.00
N MET A 206 -2.28 31.35 12.31
CA MET A 206 -0.97 32.00 12.22
C MET A 206 -1.01 33.28 13.05
N ASP A 207 -0.98 33.13 14.37
CA ASP A 207 -1.01 34.23 15.34
C ASP A 207 -2.20 35.20 15.19
N GLY A 208 -3.42 34.63 15.05
CA GLY A 208 -4.68 35.36 14.93
C GLY A 208 -5.19 35.47 13.49
N GLU A 209 -4.34 35.17 12.50
CA GLU A 209 -4.68 35.18 11.09
C GLU A 209 -4.84 33.76 10.54
N GLY A 210 -5.88 33.54 9.73
CA GLY A 210 -6.14 32.24 9.14
C GLY A 210 -5.29 32.00 7.90
N LEU A 211 -4.44 30.98 7.93
CA LEU A 211 -3.84 30.39 6.73
C LEU A 211 -4.64 29.16 6.33
N LEU A 212 -5.21 29.16 5.13
CA LEU A 212 -5.92 27.98 4.63
C LEU A 212 -4.91 26.91 4.24
N ILE A 213 -5.03 25.74 4.83
CA ILE A 213 -4.33 24.54 4.42
C ILE A 213 -5.20 23.81 3.42
N VAL A 214 -4.66 23.53 2.24
CA VAL A 214 -5.23 22.57 1.28
C VAL A 214 -4.27 21.38 1.28
N PRO A 215 -4.58 20.25 1.93
CA PRO A 215 -3.64 19.14 2.10
C PRO A 215 -3.21 18.50 0.78
N TYR A 216 -1.95 18.07 0.73
CA TYR A 216 -1.34 17.35 -0.39
C TYR A 216 -1.14 15.86 -0.06
N THR A 217 -0.38 15.13 -0.89
CA THR A 217 -0.22 13.68 -0.80
C THR A 217 1.24 13.24 -1.06
N LEU A 218 1.68 12.22 -0.32
CA LEU A 218 2.94 11.51 -0.58
C LEU A 218 2.71 10.04 -0.98
N ASP A 219 1.46 9.57 -0.95
CA ASP A 219 1.02 8.21 -1.23
C ASP A 219 0.39 8.10 -2.63
N GLN A 220 -0.55 8.99 -2.98
CA GLN A 220 -1.15 9.15 -4.31
C GLN A 220 -0.23 9.98 -5.22
N ASN A 221 1.04 9.58 -5.25
CA ASN A 221 2.12 10.39 -5.80
C ASN A 221 3.10 9.50 -6.58
N ASP A 222 3.40 9.87 -7.82
CA ASP A 222 4.32 9.11 -8.69
C ASP A 222 5.77 9.10 -8.17
N MET A 223 6.10 9.92 -7.16
CA MET A 223 7.36 9.80 -6.40
C MET A 223 7.59 8.38 -5.87
N LYS A 224 6.51 7.62 -5.62
CA LYS A 224 6.58 6.21 -5.21
C LYS A 224 7.24 5.31 -6.25
N PHE A 225 7.41 5.71 -7.51
CA PHE A 225 8.25 4.94 -8.44
C PHE A 225 9.74 4.95 -8.07
N CYS A 226 10.18 5.90 -7.24
CA CYS A 226 11.59 6.15 -6.91
C CYS A 226 11.88 6.13 -5.40
N VAL A 227 10.87 5.87 -4.56
CA VAL A 227 11.01 5.85 -3.10
C VAL A 227 10.51 4.49 -2.56
N PRO A 228 11.36 3.71 -1.85
CA PRO A 228 10.96 2.43 -1.26
C PRO A 228 9.77 2.56 -0.27
N PRO A 229 8.87 1.56 -0.18
CA PRO A 229 8.82 0.31 -0.96
C PRO A 229 8.31 0.49 -2.41
N GLY A 230 7.62 1.60 -2.67
CA GLY A 230 7.32 2.11 -4.02
C GLY A 230 6.46 1.26 -4.95
N PHE A 231 6.11 1.84 -6.11
CA PHE A 231 5.46 1.13 -7.20
C PHE A 231 6.53 0.53 -8.12
N SER A 232 6.55 -0.81 -8.25
CA SER A 232 7.48 -1.50 -9.15
C SER A 232 6.99 -1.55 -10.60
N ALA A 233 5.68 -1.38 -10.83
CA ALA A 233 5.05 -1.41 -12.14
C ALA A 233 3.99 -0.30 -12.28
N PRO A 234 3.74 0.21 -13.51
CA PRO A 234 2.73 1.25 -13.75
C PRO A 234 1.32 0.88 -13.28
N ASP A 235 0.95 -0.40 -13.35
CA ASP A 235 -0.35 -0.89 -12.87
C ASP A 235 -0.54 -0.67 -11.37
N GLY A 236 0.53 -0.73 -10.58
CA GLY A 236 0.46 -0.45 -9.14
C GLY A 236 0.00 0.97 -8.85
N PHE A 237 0.52 1.95 -9.60
CA PHE A 237 0.10 3.34 -9.47
C PHE A 237 -1.35 3.55 -9.93
N PHE A 238 -1.74 2.97 -11.07
CA PHE A 238 -3.12 3.05 -11.55
C PHE A 238 -4.12 2.46 -10.55
N LEU A 239 -3.86 1.26 -10.04
CA LEU A 239 -4.74 0.60 -9.08
C LEU A 239 -4.84 1.39 -7.78
N TYR A 240 -3.71 1.88 -7.26
CA TYR A 240 -3.71 2.70 -6.04
C TYR A 240 -4.54 3.97 -6.19
N LEU A 241 -4.37 4.70 -7.30
CA LEU A 241 -5.17 5.88 -7.59
C LEU A 241 -6.64 5.55 -7.76
N LYS A 242 -6.96 4.46 -8.47
CA LYS A 242 -8.35 4.02 -8.66
C LYS A 242 -9.02 3.66 -7.35
N ASP A 243 -8.36 2.91 -6.48
CA ASP A 243 -8.91 2.47 -5.20
C ASP A 243 -9.15 3.66 -4.27
N ALA A 244 -8.18 4.58 -4.16
CA ALA A 244 -8.34 5.82 -3.39
C ALA A 244 -9.49 6.68 -3.93
N PHE A 245 -9.58 6.83 -5.24
CA PHE A 245 -10.66 7.56 -5.89
C PHE A 245 -12.03 6.93 -5.61
N ASP A 246 -12.17 5.60 -5.74
CA ASP A 246 -13.44 4.90 -5.55
C ASP A 246 -13.93 5.01 -4.10
N VAL A 247 -13.02 4.87 -3.13
CA VAL A 247 -13.34 5.04 -1.70
C VAL A 247 -13.86 6.45 -1.43
N LEU A 248 -13.11 7.48 -1.84
CA LEU A 248 -13.48 8.88 -1.59
C LEU A 248 -14.76 9.28 -2.34
N LEU A 249 -14.96 8.76 -3.55
CA LEU A 249 -16.17 9.02 -4.32
C LEU A 249 -17.39 8.37 -3.67
N GLU A 250 -17.26 7.15 -3.15
CA GLU A 250 -18.31 6.45 -2.43
C GLU A 250 -18.67 7.16 -1.11
N GLU A 251 -17.68 7.61 -0.33
CA GLU A 251 -17.93 8.48 0.83
C GLU A 251 -18.71 9.74 0.45
N GLY A 252 -18.33 10.35 -0.67
CA GLY A 252 -19.01 11.52 -1.21
C GLY A 252 -20.46 11.26 -1.58
N ARG A 253 -20.73 10.14 -2.26
CA ARG A 253 -22.08 9.68 -2.60
C ARG A 253 -22.90 9.38 -1.36
N ASN A 254 -22.27 8.89 -0.29
CA ASN A 254 -22.86 8.67 1.04
C ASN A 254 -22.98 9.95 1.90
N GLY A 255 -22.70 11.13 1.34
CA GLY A 255 -22.98 12.42 1.98
C GLY A 255 -21.79 13.09 2.65
N SER A 256 -20.58 12.52 2.52
CA SER A 256 -19.33 13.09 3.06
C SER A 256 -18.27 13.37 1.96
N PRO A 257 -18.53 14.27 0.99
CA PRO A 257 -17.59 14.56 -0.09
C PRO A 257 -16.23 15.06 0.41
N LYS A 258 -15.16 14.65 -0.27
CA LYS A 258 -13.76 14.99 0.05
C LYS A 258 -13.04 15.59 -1.15
N MET A 259 -11.76 15.90 -0.99
CA MET A 259 -10.86 16.13 -2.12
C MET A 259 -9.82 15.01 -2.25
N MET A 260 -9.27 14.86 -3.45
CA MET A 260 -8.21 13.92 -3.78
C MET A 260 -7.08 14.69 -4.48
N SER A 261 -5.86 14.59 -3.95
CA SER A 261 -4.66 15.15 -4.61
C SER A 261 -3.93 14.04 -5.36
N ILE A 262 -3.38 14.33 -6.55
CA ILE A 262 -2.52 13.39 -7.28
C ILE A 262 -1.22 14.11 -7.63
N GLY A 263 -0.11 13.63 -7.07
CA GLY A 263 1.23 14.18 -7.32
C GLY A 263 1.90 13.55 -8.53
N LEU A 264 2.36 14.39 -9.46
CA LEU A 264 3.04 13.97 -10.68
C LEU A 264 4.35 14.75 -10.84
N HIS A 265 5.41 14.11 -11.34
CA HIS A 265 6.68 14.76 -11.65
C HIS A 265 7.00 14.59 -13.14
N CYS A 266 7.47 15.65 -13.79
CA CYS A 266 7.70 15.64 -15.23
C CYS A 266 8.69 14.53 -15.64
N ARG A 267 9.78 14.37 -14.89
CA ARG A 267 10.78 13.31 -15.11
C ARG A 267 10.30 11.89 -14.80
N LEU A 268 9.21 11.72 -14.04
CA LEU A 268 8.67 10.41 -13.62
C LEU A 268 7.44 10.01 -14.43
N ALA A 269 6.24 10.52 -14.11
CA ALA A 269 5.00 10.22 -14.84
C ALA A 269 5.09 10.57 -16.33
N GLY A 270 5.97 11.50 -16.71
CA GLY A 270 6.24 11.80 -18.11
C GLY A 270 6.91 10.66 -18.89
N ARG A 271 7.53 9.67 -18.24
CA ARG A 271 8.12 8.50 -18.93
C ARG A 271 7.02 7.64 -19.57
N PRO A 272 7.19 7.11 -20.80
CA PRO A 272 6.10 6.45 -21.53
C PRO A 272 5.48 5.27 -20.78
N GLY A 273 6.29 4.47 -20.09
CA GLY A 273 5.81 3.33 -19.30
C GLY A 273 4.89 3.75 -18.15
N ARG A 274 5.20 4.85 -17.45
CA ARG A 274 4.39 5.39 -16.35
C ARG A 274 3.20 6.21 -16.86
N ALA A 275 3.40 6.97 -17.94
CA ALA A 275 2.37 7.79 -18.59
C ALA A 275 1.15 6.95 -19.02
N ALA A 276 1.34 5.69 -19.42
CA ALA A 276 0.23 4.80 -19.76
C ALA A 276 -0.72 4.54 -18.58
N ALA A 277 -0.18 4.39 -17.35
CA ALA A 277 -1.00 4.23 -16.16
C ALA A 277 -1.78 5.50 -15.82
N LEU A 278 -1.11 6.66 -15.92
CA LEU A 278 -1.78 7.95 -15.74
C LEU A 278 -2.89 8.15 -16.78
N ALA A 279 -2.65 7.82 -18.05
CA ALA A 279 -3.66 7.95 -19.10
C ALA A 279 -4.94 7.17 -18.77
N ARG A 280 -4.79 5.90 -18.34
CA ARG A 280 -5.92 5.08 -17.90
C ARG A 280 -6.66 5.69 -16.71
N PHE A 281 -5.95 6.25 -15.75
CA PHE A 281 -6.59 6.91 -14.61
C PHE A 281 -7.32 8.19 -15.01
N LEU A 282 -6.73 9.03 -15.86
CA LEU A 282 -7.39 10.22 -16.40
C LEU A 282 -8.68 9.85 -17.15
N ASP A 283 -8.65 8.79 -17.97
CA ASP A 283 -9.84 8.29 -18.66
C ASP A 283 -10.90 7.75 -17.69
N TYR A 284 -10.46 7.08 -16.62
CA TYR A 284 -11.34 6.62 -15.56
C TYR A 284 -12.03 7.77 -14.82
N VAL A 285 -11.29 8.79 -14.39
CA VAL A 285 -11.85 9.99 -13.76
C VAL A 285 -12.83 10.69 -14.70
N LYS A 286 -12.49 10.82 -15.99
CA LYS A 286 -13.36 11.45 -17.00
C LYS A 286 -14.70 10.72 -17.18
N SER A 287 -14.73 9.41 -16.92
CA SER A 287 -15.96 8.60 -17.03
C SER A 287 -16.98 8.87 -15.90
N GLN A 288 -16.58 9.56 -14.82
CA GLN A 288 -17.46 9.86 -13.69
C GLN A 288 -18.10 11.24 -13.84
N LEU A 289 -19.42 11.30 -13.75
CA LEU A 289 -20.20 12.52 -13.99
C LEU A 289 -20.29 13.44 -12.76
N ASP A 290 -20.07 12.91 -11.57
CA ASP A 290 -20.27 13.58 -10.29
C ASP A 290 -18.95 14.01 -9.63
N VAL A 291 -17.92 14.29 -10.44
CA VAL A 291 -16.58 14.68 -9.99
C VAL A 291 -16.20 16.07 -10.50
N TRP A 292 -15.57 16.87 -9.62
CA TRP A 292 -15.04 18.18 -9.95
C TRP A 292 -13.51 18.12 -10.11
N VAL A 293 -13.04 17.98 -11.36
CA VAL A 293 -11.61 18.10 -11.68
C VAL A 293 -11.24 19.59 -11.73
N THR A 294 -10.31 20.01 -10.88
CA THR A 294 -10.08 21.45 -10.64
C THR A 294 -8.65 21.78 -10.20
N THR A 295 -8.33 23.07 -10.15
CA THR A 295 -7.07 23.57 -9.58
C THR A 295 -7.20 23.78 -8.08
N ARG A 296 -6.07 23.80 -7.39
CA ARG A 296 -5.99 24.07 -5.94
C ARG A 296 -6.43 25.50 -5.60
N LYS A 297 -6.08 26.49 -6.43
CA LYS A 297 -6.59 27.87 -6.36
C LYS A 297 -8.11 27.90 -6.30
N ASP A 298 -8.79 27.10 -7.13
CA ASP A 298 -10.24 27.07 -7.17
C ASP A 298 -10.84 26.35 -5.95
N ILE A 299 -10.20 25.29 -5.44
CA ILE A 299 -10.55 24.67 -4.15
C ILE A 299 -10.41 25.69 -3.01
N ALA A 300 -9.30 26.40 -2.95
CA ALA A 300 -9.03 27.39 -1.91
C ALA A 300 -10.06 28.53 -1.94
N ARG A 301 -10.36 29.08 -3.13
CA ARG A 301 -11.40 30.11 -3.31
C ARG A 301 -12.78 29.61 -2.88
N HIS A 302 -13.12 28.38 -3.27
CA HIS A 302 -14.38 27.75 -2.88
C HIS A 302 -14.47 27.61 -1.36
N TRP A 303 -13.40 27.14 -0.71
CA TRP A 303 -13.36 26.97 0.74
C TRP A 303 -13.44 28.30 1.47
N LYS A 304 -12.63 29.30 1.10
CA LYS A 304 -12.66 30.65 1.70
C LYS A 304 -14.05 31.26 1.63
N LYS A 305 -14.79 31.04 0.54
CA LYS A 305 -16.17 31.50 0.38
C LYS A 305 -17.17 30.73 1.24
N THR A 306 -17.05 29.40 1.29
CA THR A 306 -18.04 28.51 1.94
C THR A 306 -17.83 28.43 3.45
N TYR A 307 -16.57 28.44 3.87
CA TYR A 307 -16.06 28.32 5.23
C TYR A 307 -15.03 29.42 5.49
N PRO A 308 -15.45 30.70 5.62
CA PRO A 308 -14.52 31.78 5.91
C PRO A 308 -13.85 31.59 7.28
N TRP A 309 -12.62 32.09 7.43
CA TRP A 309 -11.93 32.14 8.71
C TRP A 309 -12.75 32.96 9.71
N LYS A 310 -12.98 32.41 10.91
CA LYS A 310 -13.79 33.05 11.96
C LYS A 310 -12.96 33.55 13.14
N GLY A 311 -11.63 33.58 13.02
CA GLY A 311 -10.72 33.80 14.15
C GLY A 311 -10.63 32.59 15.07
N THR A 312 -9.65 32.61 15.96
CA THR A 312 -9.64 31.68 17.09
C THR A 312 -10.68 32.12 18.11
N ALA A 313 -11.65 31.26 18.39
CA ALA A 313 -12.50 31.46 19.56
C ALA A 313 -11.58 31.58 20.79
N SER A 314 -11.69 32.68 21.53
CA SER A 314 -11.14 32.75 22.88
C SER A 314 -11.55 31.51 23.65
N ASP A 315 -10.67 30.96 24.49
CA ASP A 315 -10.80 29.69 25.23
C ASP A 315 -12.09 29.52 26.08
N SER A 316 -13.02 30.46 26.06
CA SER A 316 -14.31 30.43 26.77
C SER A 316 -15.38 29.52 26.17
N ASN A 317 -15.26 29.03 24.92
CA ASN A 317 -16.32 28.25 24.26
C ASN A 317 -15.94 26.83 23.82
N ARG A 318 -14.74 26.34 24.14
CA ARG A 318 -14.47 24.89 24.05
C ARG A 318 -15.10 24.23 25.27
N ILE A 319 -16.21 23.54 25.08
CA ILE A 319 -16.75 22.60 26.06
C ILE A 319 -15.64 21.60 26.37
N THR A 320 -14.95 21.80 27.49
CA THR A 320 -14.03 20.82 28.04
C THR A 320 -14.82 19.57 28.41
N VAL A 321 -14.25 18.40 28.09
CA VAL A 321 -14.78 17.06 28.36
C VAL A 321 -15.10 16.83 29.86
N ALA A 322 -14.75 17.77 30.73
CA ALA A 322 -15.15 17.81 32.14
C ALA A 322 -16.68 17.92 32.35
N ASN A 323 -17.47 18.44 31.38
CA ASN A 323 -18.91 18.68 31.57
C ASN A 323 -19.84 17.54 31.09
N VAL A 324 -19.31 16.41 30.60
CA VAL A 324 -20.14 15.29 30.13
C VAL A 324 -20.34 14.18 31.19
N VAL A 325 -19.65 14.25 32.33
CA VAL A 325 -19.78 13.23 33.40
C VAL A 325 -20.96 13.49 34.35
N GLN A 326 -21.65 14.63 34.25
CA GLN A 326 -22.69 15.00 35.24
C GLN A 326 -24.13 14.70 34.82
N LEU A 327 -24.35 14.02 33.68
CA LEU A 327 -25.67 13.66 33.16
C LEU A 327 -25.82 12.15 32.93
N CYS A 328 -25.38 11.32 33.87
CA CYS A 328 -25.71 9.88 33.85
C CYS A 328 -25.53 9.21 35.23
N THR A 329 -26.10 9.76 36.29
CA THR A 329 -26.29 9.01 37.56
C THR A 329 -27.67 9.26 38.14
N CYS A 330 -28.67 8.58 37.58
CA CYS A 330 -29.92 8.29 38.26
C CYS A 330 -30.41 6.90 37.84
N ARG A 331 -30.00 5.86 38.58
CA ARG A 331 -30.88 4.82 39.13
C ARG A 331 -30.04 3.78 39.88
N ASN A 332 -30.39 3.62 41.15
CA ASN A 332 -29.96 2.58 42.06
C ASN A 332 -30.17 1.18 41.46
N VAL A 333 -29.11 0.37 41.41
CA VAL A 333 -29.16 -1.04 41.78
C VAL A 333 -27.87 -1.37 42.51
N GLY A 334 -27.99 -1.65 43.81
CA GLY A 334 -26.85 -1.98 44.66
C GLY A 334 -26.40 -3.42 44.45
N VAL A 335 -25.09 -3.61 44.31
CA VAL A 335 -24.39 -4.85 44.68
C VAL A 335 -23.08 -4.44 45.35
N HIS A 336 -22.95 -4.80 46.63
CA HIS A 336 -21.73 -4.59 47.42
C HIS A 336 -20.70 -5.67 47.09
N VAL A 337 -19.48 -5.24 46.73
CA VAL A 337 -18.27 -6.06 46.89
C VAL A 337 -17.23 -5.23 47.65
N ARG A 338 -16.84 -5.70 48.83
CA ARG A 338 -15.76 -5.13 49.65
C ARG A 338 -14.41 -5.55 49.05
N VAL A 339 -13.48 -4.61 48.94
CA VAL A 339 -12.06 -4.89 48.72
C VAL A 339 -11.26 -4.30 49.88
N SER A 340 -10.49 -5.14 50.57
CA SER A 340 -9.49 -4.75 51.58
C SER A 340 -8.11 -4.58 50.92
N PRO A 341 -7.24 -3.68 51.41
CA PRO A 341 -5.95 -3.38 50.80
C PRO A 341 -4.81 -4.20 51.42
N SER A 342 -3.94 -4.76 50.58
CA SER A 342 -2.49 -4.85 50.82
C SER A 342 -1.78 -5.58 49.67
N LEU A 343 -0.84 -4.95 48.97
CA LEU A 343 0.59 -4.99 49.27
C LEU A 343 1.35 -4.38 48.07
N ALA A 344 2.16 -3.36 48.36
CA ALA A 344 3.12 -2.78 47.44
C ALA A 344 4.34 -3.70 47.30
N GLN A 345 4.96 -3.74 46.12
CA GLN A 345 6.35 -3.27 45.92
C GLN A 345 6.88 -3.49 44.51
N ASN A 346 7.53 -2.42 44.02
CA ASN A 346 8.70 -2.36 43.15
C ASN A 346 8.59 -2.85 41.70
N ILE A 347 8.72 -1.89 40.75
CA ILE A 347 9.77 -1.87 39.72
C ILE A 347 9.96 -0.40 39.28
N ASN A 348 11.21 0.06 39.26
CA ASN A 348 11.66 1.21 38.46
C ASN A 348 13.00 0.84 37.78
N PRO A 349 13.39 1.51 36.68
CA PRO A 349 14.17 0.97 35.57
C PRO A 349 15.63 1.43 35.58
N VAL A 350 16.52 0.75 34.83
CA VAL A 350 17.83 1.31 34.43
C VAL A 350 18.26 0.81 33.04
N LEU A 351 18.58 1.78 32.18
CA LEU A 351 19.29 1.68 30.90
C LEU A 351 20.79 1.35 31.11
N GLY A 352 21.38 0.56 30.22
CA GLY A 352 22.84 0.44 30.12
C GLY A 352 23.30 -0.19 28.81
N ARG A 353 24.04 0.56 28.00
CA ARG A 353 24.86 0.03 26.89
C ARG A 353 26.01 -0.82 27.44
N PRO A 354 26.58 -1.74 26.64
CA PRO A 354 28.01 -1.99 26.76
C PRO A 354 28.79 -1.81 25.46
N SER A 355 30.06 -1.55 25.70
CA SER A 355 31.21 -1.21 24.87
C SER A 355 31.74 -2.37 24.01
N SER A 356 32.45 -2.00 22.95
CA SER A 356 33.36 -2.85 22.18
C SER A 356 34.60 -3.27 22.99
N SER A 357 34.91 -4.58 23.06
CA SER A 357 36.20 -5.19 22.67
C SER A 357 36.42 -6.58 23.28
N PHE A 358 36.94 -7.51 22.45
CA PHE A 358 37.53 -8.83 22.73
C PHE A 358 36.62 -10.08 22.76
N ILE A 359 36.40 -10.60 21.54
CA ILE A 359 36.44 -12.00 21.06
C ILE A 359 36.36 -13.11 22.13
N ASP A 360 35.30 -13.91 22.04
CA ASP A 360 35.40 -15.37 22.10
C ASP A 360 34.41 -15.94 21.06
N ASN A 361 34.95 -16.50 19.98
CA ASN A 361 34.19 -17.27 18.98
C ASN A 361 33.90 -18.66 19.56
N ASP A 362 32.77 -19.26 19.20
CA ASP A 362 32.42 -20.69 19.40
C ASP A 362 31.39 -21.05 20.49
N LYS A 363 30.35 -20.24 20.70
CA LYS A 363 29.05 -20.74 21.22
C LYS A 363 27.86 -20.02 20.58
N GLU A 364 27.40 -20.51 19.44
CA GLU A 364 26.06 -20.17 18.95
C GLU A 364 25.02 -20.97 19.74
N ASP A 365 24.32 -20.30 20.65
CA ASP A 365 23.02 -20.77 21.14
C ASP A 365 22.03 -20.73 19.95
N HIS A 366 21.80 -21.89 19.34
CA HIS A 366 20.81 -22.05 18.26
C HIS A 366 19.39 -21.91 18.81
N LEU A 367 18.90 -20.68 18.95
CA LEU A 367 17.47 -20.39 18.85
C LEU A 367 17.06 -20.70 17.41
N THR A 368 16.56 -21.91 17.17
CA THR A 368 16.05 -22.34 15.86
C THR A 368 14.85 -21.46 15.51
N ILE A 369 15.06 -20.44 14.68
CA ILE A 369 13.97 -19.64 14.12
C ILE A 369 13.16 -20.57 13.22
N MET A 370 11.96 -20.98 13.67
CA MET A 370 11.05 -21.81 12.89
C MET A 370 10.66 -21.10 11.59
N SER A 371 10.62 -21.86 10.49
CA SER A 371 10.23 -21.34 9.18
C SER A 371 8.77 -20.86 9.19
N ILE A 372 8.48 -19.79 8.44
CA ILE A 372 7.12 -19.29 8.24
C ILE A 372 6.20 -20.33 7.59
N THR A 373 6.76 -21.26 6.82
CA THR A 373 6.04 -22.40 6.21
C THR A 373 5.49 -23.37 7.26
N ASP A 374 6.13 -23.42 8.43
CA ASP A 374 5.78 -24.36 9.51
C ASP A 374 4.90 -23.68 10.56
N TYR A 375 4.68 -22.36 10.43
CA TYR A 375 4.02 -21.54 11.43
C TYR A 375 2.61 -22.00 11.77
N ASN A 376 1.82 -22.40 10.76
CA ASN A 376 0.47 -22.95 11.00
C ASN A 376 0.42 -24.49 11.04
N GLY A 377 1.52 -25.12 10.62
CA GLY A 377 1.63 -26.55 10.41
C GLY A 377 0.67 -27.11 9.35
N GLY A 378 0.76 -28.41 9.13
CA GLY A 378 -0.18 -29.14 8.27
C GLY A 378 0.48 -30.25 7.46
N ALA A 379 -0.33 -31.19 7.02
CA ALA A 379 0.10 -32.34 6.24
C ALA A 379 -0.82 -32.47 5.02
N LEU A 380 -0.22 -32.59 3.83
CA LEU A 380 -0.93 -32.72 2.57
C LEU A 380 -0.25 -33.77 1.69
N VAL A 381 -1.05 -34.63 1.07
CA VAL A 381 -0.57 -35.71 0.19
C VAL A 381 -1.53 -35.92 -0.98
N ALA A 382 -0.99 -36.27 -2.15
CA ALA A 382 -1.75 -36.82 -3.26
C ALA A 382 -1.06 -38.03 -3.88
N MET A 383 -1.84 -39.00 -4.36
CA MET A 383 -1.36 -40.26 -4.91
C MET A 383 -2.11 -40.63 -6.18
N LYS A 384 -1.42 -41.25 -7.15
CA LYS A 384 -2.07 -41.87 -8.32
C LYS A 384 -2.46 -43.31 -8.02
N GLY A 385 -3.62 -43.73 -8.51
CA GLY A 385 -4.01 -45.14 -8.62
C GLY A 385 -4.42 -45.47 -10.04
N LYS A 386 -5.08 -46.61 -10.22
CA LYS A 386 -5.59 -47.06 -11.52
C LYS A 386 -6.84 -46.27 -11.90
N ASN A 387 -6.70 -45.40 -12.91
CA ASN A 387 -7.78 -44.52 -13.38
C ASN A 387 -8.44 -43.67 -12.27
N CYS A 388 -7.72 -43.44 -11.18
CA CYS A 388 -8.18 -42.67 -10.04
C CYS A 388 -7.01 -41.90 -9.41
N VAL A 389 -7.33 -40.84 -8.67
CA VAL A 389 -6.36 -40.03 -7.95
C VAL A 389 -6.93 -39.69 -6.58
N ALA A 390 -6.06 -39.68 -5.57
CA ALA A 390 -6.41 -39.35 -4.21
C ALA A 390 -5.70 -38.06 -3.77
N ILE A 391 -6.37 -37.21 -2.99
CA ILE A 391 -5.77 -36.07 -2.28
C ILE A 391 -6.30 -36.03 -0.85
N ALA A 392 -5.41 -35.85 0.12
CA ALA A 392 -5.74 -35.87 1.53
C ALA A 392 -4.96 -34.84 2.34
N ALA A 393 -5.63 -34.26 3.34
CA ALA A 393 -5.04 -33.26 4.23
C ALA A 393 -5.51 -33.41 5.68
N ASP A 394 -4.67 -32.98 6.62
CA ASP A 394 -5.05 -32.83 8.02
C ASP A 394 -5.98 -31.61 8.24
N ARG A 395 -6.65 -31.56 9.39
CA ARG A 395 -7.69 -30.55 9.68
C ARG A 395 -7.27 -29.51 10.72
N ARG A 396 -6.06 -29.61 11.26
CA ARG A 396 -5.55 -28.67 12.26
C ARG A 396 -5.34 -27.27 11.67
N PHE A 397 -5.68 -26.25 12.44
CA PHE A 397 -5.16 -24.89 12.27
C PHE A 397 -4.51 -24.46 13.56
N GLY A 398 -3.20 -24.21 13.53
CA GLY A 398 -2.45 -23.81 14.70
C GLY A 398 -1.63 -22.54 14.50
N ILE A 399 -1.00 -22.12 15.59
CA ILE A 399 0.16 -21.23 15.62
C ILE A 399 1.24 -22.00 16.37
N GLN A 400 2.21 -22.53 15.63
CA GLN A 400 3.21 -23.45 16.13
C GLN A 400 2.52 -24.62 16.87
N ALA A 401 2.96 -24.93 18.10
CA ALA A 401 2.37 -25.97 18.93
C ALA A 401 0.95 -25.65 19.43
N LEU A 402 0.48 -24.40 19.36
CA LEU A 402 -0.86 -24.02 19.82
C LEU A 402 -1.92 -24.32 18.75
N THR A 403 -2.92 -25.13 19.07
CA THR A 403 -4.08 -25.36 18.19
C THR A 403 -5.09 -24.21 18.35
N LEU A 404 -5.50 -23.60 17.24
CA LEU A 404 -6.54 -22.56 17.18
C LEU A 404 -7.88 -23.08 16.63
N GLY A 405 -7.84 -24.07 15.75
CA GLY A 405 -9.01 -24.65 15.12
C GLY A 405 -8.77 -26.10 14.70
N THR A 406 -9.86 -26.85 14.60
CA THR A 406 -9.84 -28.31 14.39
C THR A 406 -10.52 -28.74 13.10
N ASP A 407 -10.95 -27.77 12.28
CA ASP A 407 -11.59 -28.01 10.99
C ASP A 407 -11.20 -26.95 9.96
N PHE A 408 -9.91 -26.87 9.65
CA PHE A 408 -9.38 -25.93 8.68
C PHE A 408 -9.32 -26.54 7.28
N GLN A 409 -9.96 -25.89 6.33
CA GLN A 409 -9.99 -26.34 4.94
C GLN A 409 -8.64 -26.10 4.26
N LYS A 410 -7.98 -27.19 3.87
CA LYS A 410 -6.73 -27.15 3.07
C LYS A 410 -6.91 -27.60 1.62
N ILE A 411 -7.98 -28.35 1.33
CA ILE A 411 -8.28 -28.86 -0.01
C ILE A 411 -9.50 -28.12 -0.59
N PHE A 412 -9.36 -27.68 -1.84
CA PHE A 412 -10.33 -26.89 -2.57
C PHE A 412 -10.63 -27.54 -3.90
N GLN A 413 -11.92 -27.74 -4.18
CA GLN A 413 -12.39 -28.21 -5.47
C GLN A 413 -12.30 -27.08 -6.50
N ILE A 414 -11.74 -27.39 -7.68
CA ILE A 414 -11.59 -26.48 -8.81
C ILE A 414 -12.67 -26.77 -9.87
N ASN A 415 -12.91 -28.04 -10.18
CA ASN A 415 -14.03 -28.53 -10.98
C ASN A 415 -14.37 -29.97 -10.54
N ASP A 416 -15.22 -30.67 -11.29
CA ASP A 416 -15.72 -32.00 -10.91
C ASP A 416 -14.63 -33.07 -10.80
N LYS A 417 -13.45 -32.87 -11.42
CA LYS A 417 -12.35 -33.85 -11.49
C LYS A 417 -10.98 -33.26 -11.14
N LEU A 418 -10.95 -32.07 -10.54
CA LEU A 418 -9.71 -31.34 -10.26
C LEU A 418 -9.79 -30.63 -8.92
N PHE A 419 -8.76 -30.87 -8.10
CA PHE A 419 -8.62 -30.34 -6.76
C PHE A 419 -7.23 -29.72 -6.58
N ILE A 420 -7.16 -28.76 -5.67
CA ILE A 420 -5.90 -28.19 -5.20
C ILE A 420 -5.87 -28.24 -3.67
N GLY A 421 -4.77 -28.71 -3.12
CA GLY A 421 -4.48 -28.64 -1.69
C GLY A 421 -3.37 -27.62 -1.43
N PHE A 422 -3.35 -27.04 -0.23
CA PHE A 422 -2.28 -26.17 0.22
C PHE A 422 -1.77 -26.57 1.61
N SER A 423 -0.45 -26.56 1.77
CA SER A 423 0.25 -26.44 3.06
C SER A 423 0.88 -25.05 3.18
N GLY A 424 1.27 -24.65 4.39
CA GLY A 424 1.97 -23.39 4.66
C GLY A 424 1.14 -22.36 5.44
N LEU A 425 1.40 -21.07 5.20
CA LEU A 425 0.78 -19.97 5.92
C LEU A 425 -0.72 -19.85 5.59
N ALA A 426 -1.57 -19.93 6.61
CA ALA A 426 -3.02 -20.02 6.46
C ALA A 426 -3.66 -18.82 5.74
N THR A 427 -3.14 -17.61 5.95
CA THR A 427 -3.61 -16.39 5.26
C THR A 427 -3.34 -16.45 3.76
N ASP A 428 -2.22 -17.04 3.38
CA ASP A 428 -1.84 -17.21 1.98
C ASP A 428 -2.65 -18.34 1.33
N VAL A 429 -2.94 -19.43 2.06
CA VAL A 429 -3.86 -20.49 1.61
C VAL A 429 -5.22 -19.89 1.21
N GLN A 430 -5.80 -19.05 2.08
CA GLN A 430 -7.09 -18.40 1.80
C GLN A 430 -6.99 -17.44 0.62
N THR A 431 -5.95 -16.61 0.57
CA THR A 431 -5.78 -15.62 -0.50
C THR A 431 -5.56 -16.28 -1.87
N LEU A 432 -4.69 -17.29 -1.92
CA LEU A 432 -4.30 -17.96 -3.16
C LEU A 432 -5.43 -18.84 -3.69
N SER A 433 -6.16 -19.55 -2.83
CA SER A 433 -7.34 -20.33 -3.24
C SER A 433 -8.42 -19.47 -3.89
N GLN A 434 -8.71 -18.28 -3.33
CA GLN A 434 -9.66 -17.33 -3.90
C GLN A 434 -9.20 -16.79 -5.26
N ARG A 435 -7.91 -16.42 -5.37
CA ARG A 435 -7.32 -15.92 -6.63
C ARG A 435 -7.36 -16.98 -7.74
N LEU A 436 -7.00 -18.22 -7.42
CA LEU A 436 -7.02 -19.32 -8.40
C LEU A 436 -8.44 -19.67 -8.81
N ARG A 437 -9.41 -19.67 -7.88
CA ARG A 437 -10.83 -19.84 -8.20
C ARG A 437 -11.30 -18.76 -9.18
N PHE A 438 -10.96 -17.50 -8.93
CA PHE A 438 -11.28 -16.41 -9.86
C PHE A 438 -10.66 -16.64 -11.25
N ALA A 439 -9.37 -16.98 -11.31
CA ALA A 439 -8.68 -17.22 -12.57
C ALA A 439 -9.30 -18.39 -13.37
N VAL A 440 -9.69 -19.47 -12.69
CA VAL A 440 -10.36 -20.61 -13.32
C VAL A 440 -11.77 -20.24 -13.80
N ASN A 441 -12.53 -19.48 -13.03
CA ASN A 441 -13.85 -19.01 -13.46
C ASN A 441 -13.75 -18.14 -14.72
N MET A 442 -12.75 -17.24 -14.77
CA MET A 442 -12.48 -16.43 -15.96
C MET A 442 -12.05 -17.29 -17.15
N TYR A 443 -11.25 -18.32 -16.93
CA TYR A 443 -10.89 -19.28 -17.97
C TYR A 443 -12.12 -19.99 -18.53
N LYS A 444 -12.99 -20.52 -17.66
CA LYS A 444 -14.20 -21.24 -18.05
C LYS A 444 -15.16 -20.35 -18.84
N LEU A 445 -15.32 -19.08 -18.44
CA LEU A 445 -16.13 -18.11 -19.17
C LEU A 445 -15.56 -17.77 -20.55
N ARG A 446 -14.23 -17.70 -20.68
CA ARG A 446 -13.58 -17.31 -21.95
C ARG A 446 -13.46 -18.45 -22.94
N GLU A 447 -13.12 -19.64 -22.45
CA GLU A 447 -12.82 -20.81 -23.29
C GLU A 447 -14.01 -21.76 -23.42
N GLU A 448 -15.11 -21.49 -22.70
CA GLU A 448 -16.34 -22.31 -22.63
C GLU A 448 -16.06 -23.79 -22.30
N ARG A 449 -15.00 -24.05 -21.54
CA ARG A 449 -14.59 -25.40 -21.13
C ARG A 449 -13.86 -25.39 -19.79
N ASP A 450 -13.90 -26.53 -19.11
CA ASP A 450 -13.14 -26.71 -17.87
C ASP A 450 -11.64 -26.78 -18.14
N ILE A 451 -10.87 -26.23 -17.19
CA ILE A 451 -9.41 -26.25 -17.26
C ILE A 451 -8.90 -27.67 -16.99
N LYS A 452 -7.96 -28.12 -17.83
CA LYS A 452 -7.31 -29.44 -17.67
C LYS A 452 -6.31 -29.42 -16.51
N PRO A 453 -6.10 -30.53 -15.78
CA PRO A 453 -5.16 -30.60 -14.67
C PRO A 453 -3.76 -30.06 -14.99
N LYS A 454 -3.15 -30.51 -16.10
CA LYS A 454 -1.83 -30.00 -16.52
C LYS A 454 -1.82 -28.49 -16.82
N THR A 455 -2.86 -27.97 -17.46
CA THR A 455 -2.98 -26.53 -17.73
C THR A 455 -3.15 -25.74 -16.43
N PHE A 456 -3.92 -26.26 -15.49
CA PHE A 456 -4.10 -25.65 -14.19
C PHE A 456 -2.81 -25.65 -13.36
N ALA A 457 -2.00 -26.71 -13.41
CA ALA A 457 -0.67 -26.73 -12.80
C ALA A 457 0.24 -25.59 -13.31
N HIS A 458 0.22 -25.32 -14.62
CA HIS A 458 0.95 -24.18 -15.19
C HIS A 458 0.34 -22.83 -14.78
N LEU A 459 -0.98 -22.73 -14.61
CA LEU A 459 -1.62 -21.53 -14.05
C LEU A 459 -1.14 -21.28 -12.61
N VAL A 460 -1.12 -22.31 -11.76
CA VAL A 460 -0.60 -22.24 -10.38
C VAL A 460 0.87 -21.78 -10.39
N SER A 461 1.72 -22.45 -11.17
CA SER A 461 3.14 -22.13 -11.33
C SER A 461 3.37 -20.67 -11.75
N SER A 462 2.71 -20.23 -12.82
CA SER A 462 2.85 -18.85 -13.31
C SER A 462 2.35 -17.81 -12.30
N THR A 463 1.29 -18.14 -11.56
CA THR A 463 0.75 -17.29 -10.51
C THR A 463 1.80 -17.09 -9.41
N LEU A 464 2.33 -18.19 -8.86
CA LEU A 464 3.36 -18.17 -7.81
C LEU A 464 4.64 -17.46 -8.29
N TYR A 465 5.10 -17.73 -9.51
CA TYR A 465 6.30 -17.12 -10.08
C TYR A 465 6.16 -15.60 -10.22
N GLY A 466 4.96 -15.09 -10.50
CA GLY A 466 4.64 -13.66 -10.51
C GLY A 466 4.90 -12.95 -9.18
N LYS A 467 5.05 -13.71 -8.09
CA LYS A 467 5.36 -13.23 -6.73
C LYS A 467 6.72 -13.71 -6.20
N ARG A 468 7.67 -14.15 -7.06
CA ARG A 468 8.96 -14.73 -6.63
C ARG A 468 9.81 -13.89 -5.65
N PHE A 469 9.63 -12.57 -5.58
CA PHE A 469 10.36 -11.67 -4.66
C PHE A 469 9.56 -11.26 -3.42
N GLY A 470 8.38 -11.85 -3.24
CA GLY A 470 7.50 -11.74 -2.08
C GLY A 470 6.46 -12.85 -2.19
N PRO A 471 6.88 -14.13 -2.05
CA PRO A 471 6.07 -15.28 -2.41
C PRO A 471 4.89 -15.44 -1.44
N TRP A 472 3.86 -16.15 -1.90
CA TRP A 472 2.92 -16.74 -0.96
C TRP A 472 3.61 -17.92 -0.29
N PHE A 473 3.59 -17.96 1.04
CA PHE A 473 4.25 -18.99 1.82
C PHE A 473 3.42 -20.28 1.85
N THR A 474 3.13 -20.83 0.68
CA THR A 474 2.38 -22.07 0.50
C THR A 474 3.03 -23.01 -0.49
N GLU A 475 2.85 -24.33 -0.29
CA GLU A 475 3.28 -25.37 -1.23
C GLU A 475 2.05 -26.12 -1.75
N PRO A 476 1.49 -25.70 -2.91
CA PRO A 476 0.32 -26.34 -3.46
C PRO A 476 0.56 -27.75 -4.00
N ILE A 477 -0.45 -28.60 -3.87
CA ILE A 477 -0.57 -29.87 -4.60
C ILE A 477 -1.80 -29.81 -5.50
N VAL A 478 -1.62 -30.12 -6.78
CA VAL A 478 -2.71 -30.29 -7.75
C VAL A 478 -2.95 -31.77 -7.95
N ALA A 479 -4.22 -32.20 -7.87
CA ALA A 479 -4.64 -33.58 -8.10
C ALA A 479 -5.93 -33.61 -8.93
N GLY A 480 -5.93 -34.40 -10.01
CA GLY A 480 -7.13 -34.54 -10.85
C GLY A 480 -6.98 -35.58 -11.94
N LEU A 481 -8.05 -35.75 -12.74
CA LEU A 481 -8.05 -36.64 -13.90
C LEU A 481 -8.03 -35.82 -15.18
N GLU A 482 -7.17 -36.21 -16.12
CA GLU A 482 -7.23 -35.71 -17.49
C GLU A 482 -8.51 -36.23 -18.19
N PRO A 483 -8.96 -35.60 -19.30
CA PRO A 483 -10.19 -36.00 -19.98
C PRO A 483 -10.24 -37.46 -20.44
N ASP A 484 -9.08 -38.09 -20.64
CA ASP A 484 -8.94 -39.50 -21.01
C ASP A 484 -8.95 -40.46 -19.80
N GLY A 485 -9.13 -39.92 -18.58
CA GLY A 485 -9.09 -40.68 -17.32
C GLY A 485 -7.69 -40.83 -16.72
N THR A 486 -6.65 -40.31 -17.36
CA THR A 486 -5.28 -40.41 -16.86
C THR A 486 -5.11 -39.61 -15.55
N PRO A 487 -4.62 -40.23 -14.47
CA PRO A 487 -4.38 -39.53 -13.21
C PRO A 487 -3.21 -38.56 -13.31
N PHE A 488 -3.44 -37.34 -12.82
CA PHE A 488 -2.48 -36.25 -12.78
C PHE A 488 -2.28 -35.76 -11.35
N ILE A 489 -1.01 -35.68 -10.94
CA ILE A 489 -0.59 -35.01 -9.70
C ILE A 489 0.67 -34.18 -9.97
N CYS A 490 0.80 -33.06 -9.25
CA CYS A 490 2.06 -32.35 -9.12
C CYS A 490 2.05 -31.51 -7.83
N SER A 491 3.23 -31.22 -7.30
CA SER A 491 3.41 -30.16 -6.30
C SER A 491 4.15 -28.98 -6.91
N THR A 492 4.10 -27.83 -6.24
CA THR A 492 4.98 -26.70 -6.57
C THR A 492 5.67 -26.17 -5.32
N ASP A 493 6.89 -25.66 -5.47
CA ASP A 493 7.52 -24.86 -4.42
C ASP A 493 6.86 -23.47 -4.30
N LEU A 494 7.34 -22.67 -3.33
CA LEU A 494 6.84 -21.32 -3.02
C LEU A 494 6.98 -20.32 -4.19
N ILE A 495 7.84 -20.60 -5.19
CA ILE A 495 8.10 -19.74 -6.35
C ILE A 495 7.50 -20.29 -7.64
N GLY A 496 6.76 -21.40 -7.57
CA GLY A 496 6.05 -21.99 -8.70
C GLY A 496 6.87 -22.96 -9.54
N CYS A 497 7.98 -23.49 -9.05
CA CYS A 497 8.67 -24.60 -9.70
C CYS A 497 7.80 -25.86 -9.60
N ILE A 498 7.41 -26.44 -10.75
CA ILE A 498 6.54 -27.61 -10.77
C ILE A 498 7.37 -28.89 -10.60
N ASN A 499 6.98 -29.70 -9.62
CA ASN A 499 7.45 -31.07 -9.47
C ASN A 499 6.37 -32.06 -9.93
N PHE A 500 6.58 -32.67 -11.09
CA PHE A 500 5.71 -33.73 -11.61
C PHE A 500 6.11 -35.08 -11.02
N ALA A 501 5.21 -35.73 -10.29
CA ALA A 501 5.44 -37.07 -9.77
C ALA A 501 4.67 -38.14 -10.54
N LYS A 502 5.22 -39.36 -10.53
CA LYS A 502 4.60 -40.53 -11.19
C LYS A 502 3.67 -41.29 -10.24
N ASP A 503 3.95 -41.20 -8.95
CA ASP A 503 3.44 -42.02 -7.85
C ASP A 503 2.66 -41.16 -6.87
N PHE A 504 3.36 -40.32 -6.10
CA PHE A 504 2.77 -39.49 -5.05
C PHE A 504 3.54 -38.16 -4.87
N VAL A 505 2.88 -37.18 -4.25
CA VAL A 505 3.48 -35.91 -3.81
C VAL A 505 3.04 -35.60 -2.40
N VAL A 506 3.93 -35.00 -1.61
CA VAL A 506 3.66 -34.64 -0.21
C VAL A 506 4.20 -33.24 0.06
N THR A 507 3.50 -32.48 0.89
CA THR A 507 3.94 -31.14 1.35
C THR A 507 3.51 -30.88 2.79
N GLY A 508 4.10 -29.86 3.41
CA GLY A 508 3.83 -29.48 4.80
C GLY A 508 4.80 -30.10 5.82
N THR A 509 4.49 -29.91 7.10
CA THR A 509 5.39 -30.17 8.22
C THR A 509 5.64 -31.65 8.48
N ALA A 510 4.67 -32.50 8.13
CA ALA A 510 4.79 -33.96 8.20
C ALA A 510 5.38 -34.60 6.92
N SER A 511 5.96 -33.81 6.01
CA SER A 511 6.41 -34.29 4.69
C SER A 511 7.44 -35.42 4.78
N ASN A 512 8.41 -35.35 5.69
CA ASN A 512 9.43 -36.39 5.85
C ASN A 512 8.80 -37.75 6.25
N GLN A 513 7.83 -37.72 7.17
CA GLN A 513 7.11 -38.91 7.61
C GLN A 513 6.18 -39.41 6.51
N LEU A 514 5.51 -38.49 5.81
CA LEU A 514 4.68 -38.82 4.65
C LEU A 514 5.49 -39.51 3.56
N TYR A 515 6.68 -39.00 3.19
CA TYR A 515 7.56 -39.65 2.21
C TYR A 515 7.83 -41.10 2.60
N GLY A 516 8.33 -41.35 3.82
CA GLY A 516 8.65 -42.71 4.27
C GLY A 516 7.44 -43.65 4.29
N MET A 517 6.26 -43.15 4.69
CA MET A 517 5.04 -43.95 4.68
C MET A 517 4.52 -44.22 3.26
N CYS A 518 4.56 -43.22 2.37
CA CYS A 518 4.11 -43.37 0.98
C CYS A 518 5.01 -44.34 0.22
N GLU A 519 6.33 -44.25 0.38
CA GLU A 519 7.28 -45.21 -0.23
C GLU A 519 7.07 -46.65 0.25
N SER A 520 6.56 -46.83 1.47
CA SER A 520 6.34 -48.16 2.06
C SER A 520 4.99 -48.78 1.67
N LEU A 521 3.97 -47.97 1.45
CA LEU A 521 2.58 -48.43 1.29
C LEU A 521 2.04 -48.30 -0.13
N TRP A 522 2.57 -47.38 -0.93
CA TRP A 522 2.07 -47.14 -2.28
C TRP A 522 2.58 -48.20 -3.27
N GLU A 523 1.68 -48.72 -4.07
CA GLU A 523 1.97 -49.61 -5.19
C GLU A 523 1.35 -49.05 -6.49
N PRO A 524 1.92 -49.35 -7.67
CA PRO A 524 1.30 -48.99 -8.94
C PRO A 524 -0.09 -49.60 -9.09
N ASP A 525 -0.99 -48.88 -9.79
CA ASP A 525 -2.30 -49.38 -10.21
C ASP A 525 -3.25 -49.83 -9.09
N LEU A 526 -3.13 -49.24 -7.89
CA LEU A 526 -4.09 -49.43 -6.80
C LEU A 526 -5.51 -49.04 -7.25
N GLU A 527 -6.49 -49.90 -6.96
CA GLU A 527 -7.91 -49.60 -7.18
C GLU A 527 -8.40 -48.51 -6.20
N PRO A 528 -9.52 -47.82 -6.45
CA PRO A 528 -9.95 -46.66 -5.66
C PRO A 528 -10.06 -46.88 -4.15
N GLU A 529 -10.49 -48.07 -3.70
CA GLU A 529 -10.59 -48.40 -2.28
C GLU A 529 -9.23 -48.72 -1.64
N ASP A 530 -8.35 -49.41 -2.37
CA ASP A 530 -6.99 -49.69 -1.91
C ASP A 530 -6.18 -48.39 -1.83
N LEU A 531 -6.34 -47.49 -2.83
CA LEU A 531 -5.73 -46.16 -2.82
C LEU A 531 -6.23 -45.33 -1.63
N PHE A 532 -7.52 -45.43 -1.30
CA PHE A 532 -8.08 -44.80 -0.10
C PHE A 532 -7.44 -45.34 1.17
N GLU A 533 -7.29 -46.66 1.30
CA GLU A 533 -6.66 -47.27 2.47
C GLU A 533 -5.20 -46.80 2.62
N VAL A 534 -4.42 -46.87 1.53
CA VAL A 534 -3.01 -46.48 1.49
C VAL A 534 -2.82 -45.00 1.86
N ILE A 535 -3.55 -44.08 1.23
CA ILE A 535 -3.40 -42.64 1.54
C ILE A 535 -3.84 -42.31 2.96
N SER A 536 -4.88 -43.00 3.46
CA SER A 536 -5.39 -42.84 4.82
C SER A 536 -4.36 -43.30 5.85
N GLN A 537 -3.78 -44.48 5.64
CA GLN A 537 -2.74 -45.01 6.52
C GLN A 537 -1.48 -44.13 6.49
N ALA A 538 -1.04 -43.71 5.29
CA ALA A 538 0.14 -42.85 5.17
C ALA A 538 -0.03 -41.52 5.91
N LEU A 539 -1.18 -40.86 5.72
CA LEU A 539 -1.45 -39.57 6.35
C LEU A 539 -1.60 -39.69 7.87
N LEU A 540 -2.38 -40.65 8.37
CA LEU A 540 -2.60 -40.83 9.81
C LEU A 540 -1.29 -41.17 10.55
N ASN A 541 -0.46 -42.06 9.99
CA ASN A 541 0.84 -42.40 10.59
C ASN A 541 1.84 -41.23 10.55
N ALA A 542 1.74 -40.36 9.55
CA ALA A 542 2.61 -39.20 9.45
C ALA A 542 2.22 -38.12 10.47
N VAL A 543 0.93 -37.77 10.56
CA VAL A 543 0.46 -36.75 11.52
C VAL A 543 0.64 -37.20 12.97
N ASP A 544 0.55 -38.50 13.26
CA ASP A 544 0.83 -39.03 14.61
C ASP A 544 2.26 -38.73 15.10
N ARG A 545 3.20 -38.51 14.17
CA ARG A 545 4.61 -38.20 14.45
C ARG A 545 4.98 -36.73 14.26
N ASP A 546 4.03 -35.88 13.87
CA ASP A 546 4.22 -34.44 13.68
C ASP A 546 3.32 -33.65 14.63
N ALA A 547 3.89 -32.95 15.62
CA ALA A 547 3.13 -32.27 16.67
C ALA A 547 2.35 -31.02 16.19
N ILE A 548 2.59 -30.58 14.95
CA ILE A 548 1.98 -29.36 14.40
C ILE A 548 1.01 -29.63 13.23
N SER A 549 0.69 -30.88 12.94
CA SER A 549 -0.44 -31.30 12.09
C SER A 549 -1.36 -32.27 12.85
N GLY A 550 -2.58 -32.51 12.35
CA GLY A 550 -3.48 -33.52 12.90
C GLY A 550 -4.95 -33.12 12.92
N TRP A 551 -5.65 -33.46 14.00
CA TRP A 551 -7.10 -33.26 14.18
C TRP A 551 -7.97 -34.05 13.18
N GLY A 552 -7.47 -35.25 12.83
CA GLY A 552 -8.06 -36.09 11.79
C GLY A 552 -7.66 -35.63 10.39
N ALA A 553 -8.33 -36.19 9.39
CA ALA A 553 -8.02 -35.92 8.00
C ALA A 553 -9.27 -35.92 7.13
N VAL A 554 -9.18 -35.27 5.97
CA VAL A 554 -10.14 -35.40 4.88
C VAL A 554 -9.44 -36.01 3.68
N VAL A 555 -10.07 -37.00 3.05
CA VAL A 555 -9.58 -37.70 1.87
C VAL A 555 -10.61 -37.57 0.76
N HIS A 556 -10.16 -37.17 -0.42
CA HIS A 556 -10.95 -37.17 -1.64
C HIS A 556 -10.37 -38.19 -2.62
N ILE A 557 -11.21 -39.12 -3.07
CA ILE A 557 -10.90 -40.05 -4.16
C ILE A 557 -11.67 -39.60 -5.39
N ILE A 558 -10.95 -39.37 -6.48
CA ILE A 558 -11.50 -38.85 -7.73
C ILE A 558 -11.41 -39.98 -8.76
N THR A 559 -12.57 -40.43 -9.24
CA THR A 559 -12.70 -41.41 -10.33
C THR A 559 -13.33 -40.76 -11.56
N ALA A 560 -13.43 -41.48 -12.67
CA ALA A 560 -14.06 -40.97 -13.88
C ALA A 560 -15.54 -40.58 -13.67
N ASP A 561 -16.22 -41.24 -12.74
CA ASP A 561 -17.67 -41.11 -12.56
C ASP A 561 -18.07 -40.27 -11.35
N SER A 562 -17.21 -40.17 -10.32
CA SER A 562 -17.57 -39.53 -9.05
C SER A 562 -16.37 -39.08 -8.22
N VAL A 563 -16.64 -38.21 -7.24
CA VAL A 563 -15.70 -37.89 -6.17
C VAL A 563 -16.25 -38.41 -4.85
N THR A 564 -15.50 -39.28 -4.19
CA THR A 564 -15.82 -39.80 -2.85
C THR A 564 -15.01 -39.03 -1.82
N THR A 565 -15.70 -38.36 -0.89
CA THR A 565 -15.07 -37.64 0.22
C THR A 565 -15.29 -38.40 1.52
N ARG A 566 -14.22 -38.67 2.27
CA ARG A 566 -14.28 -39.34 3.57
C ARG A 566 -13.49 -38.55 4.61
N THR A 567 -14.05 -38.41 5.79
CA THR A 567 -13.37 -37.81 6.94
C THR A 567 -12.88 -38.91 7.87
N LEU A 568 -11.60 -38.87 8.21
CA LEU A 568 -10.94 -39.80 9.09
C LEU A 568 -10.82 -39.19 10.49
N LYS A 569 -11.07 -40.01 11.50
CA LYS A 569 -10.66 -39.69 12.88
C LYS A 569 -9.18 -40.04 13.03
N GLY A 570 -8.43 -39.14 13.67
CA GLY A 570 -7.01 -39.32 13.99
C GLY A 570 -6.71 -38.70 15.36
N ARG A 571 -5.44 -38.40 15.62
CA ARG A 571 -5.00 -37.70 16.84
C ARG A 571 -5.76 -36.38 17.06
N MET A 572 -6.20 -36.14 18.31
CA MET A 572 -7.00 -34.98 18.75
C MET A 572 -6.34 -34.27 19.95
N ASP A 573 -5.02 -34.14 19.91
CA ASP A 573 -4.18 -33.62 20.99
C ASP A 573 -4.07 -32.09 21.04
#